data_AF-A0A7H4PKM7-F1
#
_entry.id   AF-A0A7H4PKM7-F1
#
_cell.length_a   1.000
_cell.length_b   1.000
_cell.length_c   1.000
_cell.angle_alpha   90.00
_cell.angle_beta   90.00
_cell.angle_gamma   90.00
#
_symmetry.space_group_name_H-M   'P 1'
#
loop_
_entity.id
_entity.type
_entity.pdbx_description
1 polymer ?
#
loop_
_entity_poly.entity_id
_entity_poly.type
_entity_poly.pdbx_seq_one_letter_code
_entity_poly.pdbx_strand_id
1 'polypeptide(L)'
;MLEKTLLKAEYEAKREHYKKLNAEGGPIRYGIGFALSHRGCSLGAEGLDASSALIQVNADASVNISTSVSENGQGLQTTMSLLAAEAFGIGLDRVMFSEPATAMIADGGSTVASRGTLMGGQAILSAANKIKQRMADAVRETLKAQSIDDIAWQNGKVFNRHSPELSLSFQQVCDMTRATGANLSAYGWHVAPNIHWDEEKGCGSPISPGCTAASWPTWRWICAPAKSPSITSSPPTMSVKSLTRLVLAARSTAACCRG
;
A
#
# COMPACT_ATOMS: atom_id res chain seq x y z
N MET A 1 -15.77 5.22 -5.48
CA MET A 1 -16.00 4.02 -4.64
C MET A 1 -17.45 3.95 -4.18
N LEU A 2 -17.95 4.99 -3.49
CA LEU A 2 -19.33 5.06 -2.99
C LEU A 2 -20.38 4.70 -4.05
N GLU A 3 -20.36 5.34 -5.22
CA GLU A 3 -21.32 5.08 -6.29
C GLU A 3 -21.35 3.61 -6.72
N LYS A 4 -20.18 2.97 -6.85
CA LYS A 4 -20.07 1.54 -7.20
C LYS A 4 -20.69 0.66 -6.11
N THR A 5 -20.47 0.99 -4.84
CA THR A 5 -21.06 0.26 -3.70
C THR A 5 -22.57 0.41 -3.68
N LEU A 6 -23.08 1.64 -3.82
CA LEU A 6 -24.53 1.91 -3.83
C LEU A 6 -25.23 1.19 -4.99
N LEU A 7 -24.60 1.17 -6.17
CA LEU A 7 -25.13 0.46 -7.33
C LEU A 7 -25.15 -1.06 -7.12
N LYS A 8 -24.04 -1.67 -6.67
CA LYS A 8 -23.98 -3.12 -6.39
C LYS A 8 -24.89 -3.57 -5.25
N ALA A 9 -25.11 -2.70 -4.27
CA ALA A 9 -26.02 -2.98 -3.16
C ALA A 9 -27.50 -2.78 -3.54
N GLU A 10 -27.79 -2.27 -4.74
CA GLU A 10 -29.13 -1.87 -5.20
C GLU A 10 -29.80 -0.90 -4.24
N TYR A 11 -29.00 0.04 -3.71
CA TYR A 11 -29.38 0.86 -2.57
C TYR A 11 -30.67 1.65 -2.82
N GLU A 12 -30.79 2.32 -3.96
CA GLU A 12 -31.98 3.12 -4.30
C GLU A 12 -33.22 2.25 -4.51
N ALA A 13 -33.08 1.08 -5.12
CA ALA A 13 -34.20 0.16 -5.32
C ALA A 13 -34.73 -0.35 -3.97
N LYS A 14 -33.83 -0.77 -3.07
CA LYS A 14 -34.18 -1.20 -1.70
C LYS A 14 -34.78 -0.08 -0.87
N ARG A 15 -34.24 1.14 -1.00
CA ARG A 15 -34.78 2.32 -0.31
C ARG A 15 -36.22 2.61 -0.71
N GLU A 16 -36.52 2.61 -2.01
CA GLU A 16 -37.91 2.79 -2.49
C GLU A 16 -38.81 1.61 -2.11
N HIS A 17 -38.29 0.38 -2.12
CA HIS A 17 -39.05 -0.79 -1.66
C HIS A 17 -39.41 -0.70 -0.17
N TYR A 18 -38.45 -0.37 0.70
CA TYR A 18 -38.69 -0.22 2.13
C TYR A 18 -39.63 0.95 2.44
N LYS A 19 -39.61 2.01 1.63
CA LYS A 19 -40.59 3.09 1.73
C LYS A 19 -42.02 2.60 1.47
N LYS A 20 -42.23 1.71 0.51
CA LYS A 20 -43.55 1.10 0.24
C LYS A 20 -44.00 0.21 1.40
N LEU A 21 -43.14 -0.68 1.87
CA LEU A 21 -43.44 -1.56 3.01
C LEU A 21 -43.78 -0.77 4.27
N ASN A 22 -43.04 0.30 4.55
CA ASN A 22 -43.34 1.15 5.70
C ASN A 22 -44.67 1.91 5.57
N ALA A 23 -45.16 2.16 4.34
CA ALA A 23 -46.44 2.81 4.12
C ALA A 23 -47.64 1.87 4.37
N GLU A 24 -47.46 0.55 4.28
CA GLU A 24 -48.50 -0.45 4.59
C GLU A 24 -48.86 -0.50 6.08
N GLY A 25 -48.01 0.08 6.95
CA GLY A 25 -48.22 0.12 8.40
C GLY A 25 -47.77 -1.16 9.12
N GLY A 26 -48.24 -1.35 10.34
CA GLY A 26 -47.84 -2.48 11.19
C GLY A 26 -46.64 -2.21 12.11
N PRO A 27 -46.27 -3.19 12.95
CA PRO A 27 -45.28 -3.01 14.01
C PRO A 27 -43.81 -3.03 13.53
N ILE A 28 -43.55 -3.52 12.31
CA ILE A 28 -42.20 -3.66 11.76
C ILE A 28 -41.88 -2.45 10.87
N ARG A 29 -40.69 -1.87 11.03
CA ARG A 29 -40.16 -0.78 10.20
C ARG A 29 -38.85 -1.21 9.54
N TYR A 30 -38.71 -0.94 8.25
CA TYR A 30 -37.54 -1.27 7.46
C TYR A 30 -36.67 -0.04 7.23
N GLY A 31 -35.36 -0.17 7.46
CA GLY A 31 -34.38 0.89 7.28
C GLY A 31 -33.19 0.41 6.46
N ILE A 32 -32.60 1.32 5.70
CA ILE A 32 -31.32 1.11 5.02
C ILE A 32 -30.46 2.36 5.18
N GLY A 33 -29.17 2.16 5.38
CA GLY A 33 -28.19 3.22 5.50
C GLY A 33 -26.86 2.79 4.93
N PHE A 34 -26.00 3.75 4.62
CA PHE A 34 -24.61 3.51 4.27
C PHE A 34 -23.72 4.39 5.15
N ALA A 35 -22.51 3.92 5.42
CA ALA A 35 -21.49 4.65 6.14
C ALA A 35 -20.21 4.68 5.32
N LEU A 36 -19.44 5.75 5.47
CA LEU A 36 -18.11 5.89 4.90
C LEU A 36 -17.13 6.02 6.07
N SER A 37 -16.04 5.26 5.99
CA SER A 37 -14.94 5.33 6.95
C SER A 37 -13.64 5.53 6.20
N HIS A 38 -12.80 6.42 6.71
CA HIS A 38 -11.43 6.61 6.26
C HIS A 38 -10.51 6.50 7.48
N ARG A 39 -9.45 5.70 7.36
CA ARG A 39 -8.46 5.47 8.40
C ARG A 39 -7.07 5.64 7.77
N GLY A 40 -6.22 6.46 8.39
CA GLY A 40 -4.80 6.41 8.08
C GLY A 40 -4.14 5.19 8.72
N CYS A 41 -3.02 4.74 8.15
CA CYS A 41 -2.32 3.53 8.55
C CYS A 41 -0.90 3.87 9.01
N SER A 42 -0.75 4.30 10.26
CA SER A 42 0.53 4.70 10.85
C SER A 42 0.36 4.89 12.35
N LEU A 43 1.44 4.74 13.13
CA LEU A 43 1.47 5.24 14.52
C LEU A 43 1.33 6.77 14.56
N GLY A 44 1.67 7.44 13.46
CA GLY A 44 1.51 8.87 13.34
C GLY A 44 2.26 9.63 14.43
N ALA A 45 1.65 10.70 14.94
CA ALA A 45 2.26 11.57 15.96
C ALA A 45 2.47 10.88 17.31
N GLU A 46 1.94 9.68 17.51
CA GLU A 46 1.99 8.93 18.77
C GLU A 46 3.37 8.27 19.01
N GLY A 47 4.21 8.14 17.99
CA GLY A 47 5.55 7.58 18.19
C GLY A 47 6.35 7.31 16.93
N LEU A 48 7.52 6.69 17.12
CA LEU A 48 8.39 6.28 16.03
C LEU A 48 7.73 5.15 15.22
N ASP A 49 7.36 5.48 13.99
CA ASP A 49 6.85 4.51 13.03
C ASP A 49 8.01 3.94 12.20
N ALA A 50 8.62 2.85 12.68
CA ALA A 50 9.70 2.14 11.98
C ALA A 50 9.50 0.62 11.97
N SER A 51 10.07 -0.10 11.02
CA SER A 51 9.99 -1.56 10.97
C SER A 51 11.25 -2.16 10.40
N SER A 52 11.51 -3.40 10.77
CA SER A 52 12.66 -4.15 10.33
C SER A 52 12.32 -5.46 9.65
N ALA A 53 13.28 -5.96 8.87
CA ALA A 53 13.22 -7.27 8.26
C ALA A 53 14.62 -7.87 8.11
N LEU A 54 14.70 -9.19 8.11
CA LEU A 54 15.90 -9.94 7.79
C LEU A 54 15.58 -10.87 6.63
N ILE A 55 16.39 -10.81 5.59
CA ILE A 55 16.29 -11.72 4.44
C ILE A 55 17.61 -12.45 4.29
N GLN A 56 17.52 -13.75 4.01
CA GLN A 56 18.63 -14.61 3.64
C GLN A 56 18.27 -15.46 2.43
N VAL A 57 19.07 -15.39 1.37
CA VAL A 57 18.98 -16.29 0.22
C VAL A 57 19.97 -17.43 0.39
N ASN A 58 19.47 -18.66 0.33
CA ASN A 58 20.24 -19.88 0.53
C ASN A 58 20.94 -20.33 -0.76
N ALA A 59 21.75 -21.39 -0.67
CA ALA A 59 22.51 -21.91 -1.82
C ALA A 59 21.61 -22.55 -2.89
N ASP A 60 20.47 -23.12 -2.48
CA ASP A 60 19.43 -23.67 -3.35
C ASP A 60 18.45 -22.61 -3.89
N ALA A 61 18.81 -21.33 -3.71
CA ALA A 61 18.01 -20.17 -4.07
C ALA A 61 16.60 -20.15 -3.43
N SER A 62 16.42 -20.81 -2.28
CA SER A 62 15.32 -20.52 -1.36
C SER A 62 15.58 -19.24 -0.57
N VAL A 63 14.52 -18.56 -0.14
CA VAL A 63 14.58 -17.25 0.52
C VAL A 63 13.91 -17.34 1.89
N ASN A 64 14.70 -17.19 2.94
CA ASN A 64 14.21 -17.09 4.30
C ASN A 64 13.95 -15.62 4.65
N ILE A 65 12.78 -15.33 5.22
CA ILE A 65 12.40 -13.98 5.65
C ILE A 65 11.90 -13.97 7.10
N SER A 66 12.18 -12.89 7.80
CA SER A 66 11.65 -12.54 9.12
C SER A 66 11.41 -11.04 9.20
N THR A 67 10.43 -10.57 9.96
CA THR A 67 10.08 -9.15 10.08
C THR A 67 9.60 -8.78 11.48
N SER A 68 9.80 -7.53 11.91
CA SER A 68 9.39 -7.06 13.25
C SER A 68 7.90 -7.01 13.48
N VAL A 69 7.08 -7.12 12.42
CA VAL A 69 5.64 -7.19 12.55
C VAL A 69 5.18 -8.62 12.86
N SER A 70 4.28 -8.76 13.81
CA SER A 70 3.82 -10.03 14.37
C SER A 70 2.55 -10.53 13.69
N GLU A 71 2.52 -11.81 13.33
CA GLU A 71 1.32 -12.49 12.84
C GLU A 71 0.36 -12.78 14.01
N ASN A 72 -0.89 -12.35 13.87
CA ASN A 72 -1.97 -12.51 14.85
C ASN A 72 -3.27 -13.07 14.22
N GLY A 73 -3.22 -13.55 12.97
CA GLY A 73 -4.35 -14.07 12.19
C GLY A 73 -4.80 -13.16 11.03
N GLN A 74 -4.16 -12.01 10.82
CA GLN A 74 -4.47 -11.07 9.75
C GLN A 74 -3.84 -11.45 8.39
N GLY A 75 -2.93 -12.43 8.37
CA GLY A 75 -2.27 -12.89 7.15
C GLY A 75 -1.04 -12.06 6.76
N LEU A 76 -0.33 -11.49 7.73
CA LEU A 76 0.96 -10.83 7.52
C LEU A 76 2.01 -11.81 6.99
N GLN A 77 2.09 -13.03 7.50
CA GLN A 77 3.04 -14.04 7.03
C GLN A 77 2.94 -14.23 5.52
N THR A 78 1.71 -14.42 5.02
CA THR A 78 1.43 -14.56 3.59
C THR A 78 1.76 -13.28 2.84
N THR A 79 1.34 -12.12 3.36
CA THR A 79 1.57 -10.82 2.71
C THR A 79 3.06 -10.50 2.56
N MET A 80 3.86 -10.74 3.61
CA MET A 80 5.31 -10.52 3.58
C MET A 80 6.02 -11.49 2.65
N SER A 81 5.57 -12.74 2.62
CA SER A 81 6.10 -13.76 1.70
C SER A 81 5.82 -13.41 0.24
N LEU A 82 4.61 -12.91 -0.07
CA LEU A 82 4.27 -12.42 -1.40
C LEU A 82 5.11 -11.22 -1.82
N LEU A 83 5.33 -10.26 -0.91
CA LEU A 83 6.18 -9.10 -1.19
C LEU A 83 7.64 -9.50 -1.46
N ALA A 84 8.18 -10.44 -0.70
CA ALA A 84 9.52 -10.98 -0.93
C ALA A 84 9.61 -11.75 -2.25
N ALA A 85 8.62 -12.61 -2.54
CA ALA A 85 8.53 -13.36 -3.79
C ALA A 85 8.49 -12.43 -5.01
N GLU A 86 7.66 -11.39 -4.96
CA GLU A 86 7.55 -10.37 -6.01
C GLU A 86 8.87 -9.58 -6.15
N ALA A 87 9.50 -9.21 -5.04
CA ALA A 87 10.76 -8.46 -5.08
C ALA A 87 11.88 -9.22 -5.81
N PHE A 88 11.96 -10.54 -5.62
CA PHE A 88 12.93 -11.41 -6.30
C PHE A 88 12.40 -12.01 -7.62
N GLY A 89 11.13 -11.80 -7.95
CA GLY A 89 10.48 -12.36 -9.14
C GLY A 89 10.41 -13.90 -9.11
N ILE A 90 10.28 -14.51 -7.94
CA ILE A 90 10.26 -15.97 -7.73
C ILE A 90 8.88 -16.46 -7.29
N GLY A 91 8.67 -17.78 -7.33
CA GLY A 91 7.48 -18.40 -6.78
C GLY A 91 7.43 -18.37 -5.25
N LEU A 92 6.22 -18.33 -4.70
CA LEU A 92 5.98 -18.33 -3.26
C LEU A 92 6.51 -19.61 -2.57
N ASP A 93 6.57 -20.72 -3.31
CA ASP A 93 7.14 -22.01 -2.89
C ASP A 93 8.63 -21.92 -2.50
N ARG A 94 9.32 -20.86 -2.94
CA ARG A 94 10.72 -20.60 -2.59
C ARG A 94 10.89 -19.70 -1.38
N VAL A 95 9.82 -19.15 -0.82
CA VAL A 95 9.88 -18.20 0.30
C VAL A 95 9.42 -18.87 1.58
N MET A 96 10.28 -18.85 2.59
CA MET A 96 10.01 -19.37 3.92
C MET A 96 9.98 -18.24 4.93
N PHE A 97 8.83 -18.04 5.56
CA PHE A 97 8.68 -17.09 6.65
C PHE A 97 9.04 -17.75 7.98
N SER A 98 9.87 -17.07 8.77
CA SER A 98 10.20 -17.44 10.15
C SER A 98 9.64 -16.38 11.09
N GLU A 99 9.13 -16.82 12.23
CA GLU A 99 8.66 -15.90 13.27
C GLU A 99 9.79 -15.03 13.82
N PRO A 100 9.49 -13.77 14.16
CA PRO A 100 10.51 -12.83 14.60
C PRO A 100 11.11 -13.21 15.95
N ALA A 101 12.38 -13.60 15.94
CA ALA A 101 13.18 -13.67 17.15
C ALA A 101 13.77 -12.30 17.46
N THR A 102 13.49 -11.74 18.64
CA THR A 102 14.04 -10.46 19.12
C THR A 102 15.57 -10.47 19.25
N ALA A 103 16.18 -11.65 19.35
CA ALA A 103 17.63 -11.82 19.30
C ALA A 103 18.23 -11.60 17.89
N MET A 104 17.41 -11.71 16.83
CA MET A 104 17.85 -11.68 15.44
C MET A 104 17.47 -10.40 14.71
N ILE A 105 16.40 -9.74 15.15
CA ILE A 105 15.88 -8.52 14.53
C ILE A 105 15.69 -7.41 15.57
N ALA A 106 16.07 -6.19 15.18
CA ALA A 106 15.78 -4.97 15.91
C ALA A 106 14.29 -4.70 15.97
N ASP A 107 13.90 -4.07 17.08
CA ASP A 107 12.54 -3.68 17.39
C ASP A 107 11.98 -2.68 16.35
N GLY A 108 10.81 -3.03 15.81
CA GLY A 108 10.02 -2.18 14.90
C GLY A 108 8.73 -1.66 15.56
N GLY A 109 8.63 -1.77 16.88
CA GLY A 109 7.44 -1.43 17.65
C GLY A 109 6.29 -2.41 17.42
N SER A 110 5.14 -2.04 17.99
CA SER A 110 3.97 -2.91 18.05
C SER A 110 3.26 -3.08 16.70
N THR A 111 2.65 -4.25 16.49
CA THR A 111 1.77 -4.52 15.34
C THR A 111 0.37 -3.95 15.60
N VAL A 112 0.26 -2.64 15.43
CA VAL A 112 -0.97 -1.85 15.66
C VAL A 112 -1.20 -0.85 14.51
N ALA A 113 -2.24 -0.01 14.62
CA ALA A 113 -2.49 1.11 13.70
C ALA A 113 -2.58 0.73 12.20
N SER A 114 -2.94 -0.53 11.89
CA SER A 114 -3.00 -1.06 10.52
C SER A 114 -1.73 -0.85 9.69
N ARG A 115 -0.57 -0.66 10.35
CA ARG A 115 0.71 -0.32 9.69
C ARG A 115 1.46 -1.52 9.15
N GLY A 116 1.11 -2.73 9.60
CA GLY A 116 1.92 -3.94 9.43
C GLY A 116 2.35 -4.22 8.00
N THR A 117 1.41 -4.19 7.05
CA THR A 117 1.71 -4.42 5.62
C THR A 117 2.61 -3.34 5.03
N LEU A 118 2.33 -2.07 5.33
CA LEU A 118 3.10 -0.95 4.79
C LEU A 118 4.52 -0.97 5.33
N MET A 119 4.68 -1.00 6.65
CA MET A 119 5.97 -0.85 7.31
C MET A 119 6.82 -2.11 7.19
N GLY A 120 6.24 -3.28 7.46
CA GLY A 120 6.92 -4.57 7.29
C GLY A 120 7.30 -4.81 5.82
N GLY A 121 6.39 -4.46 4.89
CA GLY A 121 6.63 -4.60 3.46
C GLY A 121 7.77 -3.73 2.96
N GLN A 122 7.83 -2.46 3.39
CA GLN A 122 8.94 -1.58 3.05
C GLN A 122 10.27 -2.03 3.66
N ALA A 123 10.25 -2.62 4.86
CA ALA A 123 11.44 -3.22 5.45
C ALA A 123 11.93 -4.43 4.64
N ILE A 124 11.02 -5.29 4.17
CA ILE A 124 11.32 -6.41 3.24
C ILE A 124 11.94 -5.89 1.96
N LEU A 125 11.35 -4.88 1.32
CA LEU A 125 11.90 -4.27 0.10
C LEU A 125 13.27 -3.64 0.34
N SER A 126 13.48 -2.98 1.48
CA SER A 126 14.78 -2.42 1.88
C SER A 126 15.86 -3.50 1.97
N ALA A 127 15.56 -4.66 2.57
CA ALA A 127 16.49 -5.80 2.60
C ALA A 127 16.70 -6.42 1.21
N ALA A 128 15.63 -6.66 0.47
CA ALA A 128 15.66 -7.28 -0.84
C ALA A 128 16.48 -6.46 -1.84
N ASN A 129 16.31 -5.13 -1.85
CA ASN A 129 17.07 -4.24 -2.74
C ASN A 129 18.57 -4.28 -2.48
N LYS A 130 19.02 -4.40 -1.21
CA LYS A 130 20.44 -4.57 -0.88
C LYS A 130 21.01 -5.88 -1.44
N ILE A 131 20.24 -6.96 -1.35
CA ILE A 131 20.64 -8.27 -1.90
C ILE A 131 20.65 -8.20 -3.43
N LYS A 132 19.61 -7.64 -4.04
CA LYS A 132 19.49 -7.48 -5.49
C LYS A 132 20.60 -6.60 -6.06
N GLN A 133 21.08 -5.60 -5.32
CA GLN A 133 22.24 -4.81 -5.75
C GLN A 133 23.48 -5.68 -5.90
N ARG A 134 23.79 -6.52 -4.91
CA ARG A 134 24.93 -7.45 -4.98
C ARG A 134 24.77 -8.46 -6.10
N MET A 135 23.55 -8.98 -6.29
CA MET A 135 23.25 -9.89 -7.39
C MET A 135 23.40 -9.22 -8.76
N ALA A 136 22.88 -7.99 -8.90
CA ALA A 136 22.99 -7.20 -10.11
C ALA A 136 24.46 -6.93 -10.46
N ASP A 137 25.28 -6.59 -9.47
CA ASP A 137 26.71 -6.36 -9.65
C ASP A 137 27.43 -7.64 -10.13
N ALA A 138 27.06 -8.80 -9.60
CA ALA A 138 27.65 -10.08 -9.99
C ALA A 138 27.30 -10.52 -11.42
N VAL A 139 26.13 -10.15 -11.94
CA VAL A 139 25.65 -10.59 -13.27
C VAL A 139 25.69 -9.50 -14.33
N ARG A 140 26.15 -8.30 -13.98
CA ARG A 140 26.12 -7.10 -14.82
C ARG A 140 26.74 -7.32 -16.21
N GLU A 141 27.96 -7.86 -16.24
CA GLU A 141 28.69 -8.15 -17.49
C GLU A 141 28.00 -9.22 -18.34
N THR A 142 27.41 -10.23 -17.68
CA THR A 142 26.71 -11.33 -18.38
C THR A 142 25.41 -10.87 -19.00
N LEU A 143 24.66 -10.02 -18.30
CA LEU A 143 23.40 -9.44 -18.78
C LEU A 143 23.60 -8.17 -19.62
N LYS A 144 24.84 -7.67 -19.75
CA LYS A 144 25.16 -6.38 -20.40
C LYS A 144 24.30 -5.22 -19.88
N ALA A 145 23.99 -5.25 -18.58
CA ALA A 145 23.19 -4.21 -17.93
C ALA A 145 24.10 -3.05 -17.49
N GLN A 146 23.67 -1.80 -17.65
CA GLN A 146 24.46 -0.65 -17.18
C GLN A 146 24.12 -0.31 -15.73
N SER A 147 22.86 -0.52 -15.36
CA SER A 147 22.33 -0.25 -14.03
C SER A 147 21.42 -1.39 -13.55
N ILE A 148 21.11 -1.40 -12.26
CA ILE A 148 20.09 -2.32 -11.71
C ILE A 148 18.70 -2.05 -12.32
N ASP A 149 18.43 -0.81 -12.73
CA ASP A 149 17.17 -0.40 -13.37
C ASP A 149 17.00 -1.00 -14.78
N ASP A 150 18.08 -1.53 -15.37
CA ASP A 150 18.00 -2.31 -16.60
C ASP A 150 17.67 -3.78 -16.34
N ILE A 151 17.71 -4.25 -15.09
CA ILE A 151 17.52 -5.67 -14.73
C ILE A 151 16.11 -5.93 -14.23
N ALA A 152 15.37 -6.78 -14.94
CA ALA A 152 14.06 -7.27 -14.55
C ALA A 152 14.18 -8.63 -13.83
N TRP A 153 13.27 -8.84 -12.88
CA TRP A 153 13.17 -10.04 -12.05
C TRP A 153 11.74 -10.56 -12.20
N GLN A 154 11.55 -11.69 -12.88
CA GLN A 154 10.20 -12.19 -13.16
C GLN A 154 10.23 -13.69 -13.47
N ASN A 155 9.22 -14.43 -13.00
CA ASN A 155 8.99 -15.84 -13.33
C ASN A 155 10.23 -16.74 -13.11
N GLY A 156 10.96 -16.50 -12.02
CA GLY A 156 12.19 -17.21 -11.65
C GLY A 156 13.40 -16.86 -12.53
N LYS A 157 13.33 -15.79 -13.33
CA LYS A 157 14.40 -15.34 -14.23
C LYS A 157 14.80 -13.91 -13.96
N VAL A 158 16.05 -13.62 -14.30
CA VAL A 158 16.70 -12.33 -14.20
C VAL A 158 17.26 -11.99 -15.57
N PHE A 159 16.84 -10.87 -16.15
CA PHE A 159 17.17 -10.54 -17.53
C PHE A 159 17.29 -9.03 -17.74
N ASN A 160 17.97 -8.64 -18.81
CA ASN A 160 18.06 -7.25 -19.20
C ASN A 160 16.75 -6.80 -19.88
N ARG A 161 16.15 -5.70 -19.42
CA ARG A 161 14.91 -5.12 -19.97
C ARG A 161 15.02 -4.77 -21.44
N HIS A 162 16.20 -4.34 -21.89
CA HIS A 162 16.45 -3.93 -23.27
C HIS A 162 16.84 -5.10 -24.18
N SER A 163 17.26 -6.22 -23.58
CA SER A 163 17.70 -7.44 -24.27
C SER A 163 17.20 -8.68 -23.52
N PRO A 164 15.90 -9.00 -23.61
CA PRO A 164 15.29 -10.09 -22.84
C PRO A 164 15.86 -11.49 -23.16
N GLU A 165 16.52 -11.66 -24.30
CA GLU A 165 17.24 -12.87 -24.68
C GLU A 165 18.43 -13.17 -23.75
N LEU A 166 19.03 -12.13 -23.16
CA LEU A 166 20.04 -12.26 -22.12
C LEU A 166 19.33 -12.50 -20.79
N SER A 167 19.10 -13.77 -20.47
CA SER A 167 18.41 -14.18 -19.25
C SER A 167 19.18 -15.26 -18.49
N LEU A 168 19.09 -15.18 -17.17
CA LEU A 168 19.61 -16.15 -16.22
C LEU A 168 18.46 -16.62 -15.33
N SER A 169 18.48 -17.89 -14.93
CA SER A 169 17.62 -18.35 -13.84
C SER A 169 18.04 -17.71 -12.51
N PHE A 170 17.11 -17.57 -11.58
CA PHE A 170 17.40 -17.06 -10.24
C PHE A 170 18.50 -17.87 -9.53
N GLN A 171 18.54 -19.20 -9.76
CA GLN A 171 19.60 -20.07 -9.26
C GLN A 171 20.98 -19.69 -9.81
N GLN A 172 21.11 -19.51 -11.13
CA GLN A 172 22.37 -19.10 -11.75
C GLN A 172 22.86 -17.76 -11.19
N VAL A 173 21.95 -16.79 -10.98
CA VAL A 173 22.30 -15.52 -10.36
C VAL A 173 22.80 -15.71 -8.93
N CYS A 174 22.16 -16.58 -8.13
CA CYS A 174 22.64 -16.91 -6.79
C CYS A 174 24.04 -17.52 -6.81
N ASP A 175 24.28 -18.50 -7.69
CA ASP A 175 25.57 -19.19 -7.82
C ASP A 175 26.69 -18.23 -8.24
N MET A 176 26.42 -17.38 -9.23
CA MET A 176 27.36 -16.36 -9.69
C MET A 176 27.67 -15.34 -8.59
N THR A 177 26.66 -14.91 -7.83
CA THR A 177 26.86 -13.96 -6.73
C THR A 177 27.66 -14.59 -5.59
N ARG A 178 27.48 -15.88 -5.32
CA ARG A 178 28.30 -16.60 -4.30
C ARG A 178 29.75 -16.74 -4.77
N ALA A 179 29.97 -16.97 -6.06
CA ALA A 179 31.32 -17.08 -6.63
C ALA A 179 32.15 -15.78 -6.49
N THR A 180 31.51 -14.61 -6.37
CA THR A 180 32.21 -13.35 -6.07
C THR A 180 32.57 -13.18 -4.59
N GLY A 181 32.07 -14.06 -3.71
CA GLY A 181 32.22 -13.94 -2.25
C GLY A 181 31.23 -12.98 -1.60
N ALA A 182 30.27 -12.41 -2.35
CA ALA A 182 29.25 -11.53 -1.79
C ALA A 182 28.25 -12.29 -0.91
N ASN A 183 27.82 -11.68 0.20
CA ASN A 183 26.82 -12.27 1.07
C ASN A 183 25.39 -12.02 0.54
N LEU A 184 24.55 -13.05 0.60
CA LEU A 184 23.15 -12.99 0.19
C LEU A 184 22.18 -12.85 1.38
N SER A 185 22.63 -12.21 2.46
CA SER A 185 21.79 -11.84 3.59
C SER A 185 21.82 -10.33 3.81
N ALA A 186 20.69 -9.75 4.19
CA ALA A 186 20.60 -8.32 4.45
C ALA A 186 19.55 -7.99 5.51
N TYR A 187 19.90 -6.96 6.29
CA TYR A 187 19.00 -6.31 7.22
C TYR A 187 18.26 -5.16 6.53
N GLY A 188 16.94 -5.16 6.63
CA GLY A 188 16.03 -4.14 6.14
C GLY A 188 15.58 -3.25 7.29
N TRP A 189 15.58 -1.95 7.04
CA TRP A 189 15.05 -0.96 7.98
C TRP A 189 14.26 0.07 7.17
N HIS A 190 13.08 0.41 7.68
CA HIS A 190 12.24 1.45 7.13
C HIS A 190 11.69 2.30 8.26
N VAL A 191 11.76 3.62 8.08
CA VAL A 191 11.13 4.61 8.97
C VAL A 191 10.13 5.37 8.13
N ALA A 192 8.94 5.58 8.66
CA ALA A 192 7.95 6.40 8.01
C ALA A 192 8.49 7.83 7.83
N PRO A 193 8.11 8.53 6.76
CA PRO A 193 8.57 9.91 6.55
C PRO A 193 8.15 10.81 7.71
N ASN A 194 8.93 11.88 7.93
CA ASN A 194 8.65 12.85 8.97
C ASN A 194 7.23 13.41 8.86
N ILE A 195 6.60 13.52 10.02
CA ILE A 195 5.29 14.11 10.24
C ILE A 195 5.43 15.37 11.10
N HIS A 196 4.41 16.22 11.06
CA HIS A 196 4.33 17.40 11.90
C HIS A 196 2.95 17.45 12.53
N TRP A 197 2.89 17.50 13.86
CA TRP A 197 1.64 17.54 14.61
C TRP A 197 1.81 18.44 15.83
N ASP A 198 0.85 19.34 16.02
CA ASP A 198 0.72 20.21 17.18
C ASP A 198 -0.48 19.71 18.00
N GLU A 199 -0.19 19.09 19.15
CA GLU A 199 -1.21 18.49 20.02
C GLU A 199 -2.13 19.54 20.64
N GLU A 200 -1.61 20.72 20.99
CA GLU A 200 -2.40 21.79 21.61
C GLU A 200 -3.38 22.41 20.62
N LYS A 201 -2.97 22.55 19.36
CA LYS A 201 -3.82 23.14 18.30
C LYS A 201 -4.63 22.10 17.52
N GLY A 202 -4.34 20.81 17.69
CA GLY A 202 -4.95 19.72 16.92
C GLY A 202 -4.72 19.89 15.41
N CYS A 203 -3.57 20.42 15.01
CA CYS A 203 -3.28 20.74 13.61
C CYS A 203 -1.95 20.14 13.13
N GLY A 204 -1.91 19.78 11.85
CA GLY A 204 -0.71 19.25 11.21
C GLY A 204 -1.02 18.08 10.27
N SER A 205 0.02 17.34 9.91
CA SER A 205 -0.05 16.07 9.19
C SER A 205 0.33 14.95 10.15
N PRO A 206 -0.63 14.40 10.91
CA PRO A 206 -0.34 13.37 11.91
C PRO A 206 0.06 12.04 11.26
N ILE A 207 -0.25 11.84 9.98
CA ILE A 207 0.04 10.63 9.22
C ILE A 207 0.68 11.04 7.90
N SER A 208 1.79 10.41 7.54
CA SER A 208 2.48 10.69 6.28
C SER A 208 1.59 10.37 5.07
N PRO A 209 1.65 11.14 3.96
CA PRO A 209 0.86 10.85 2.76
C PRO A 209 1.06 9.42 2.23
N GLY A 210 2.28 8.87 2.34
CA GLY A 210 2.64 7.49 1.97
C GLY A 210 2.05 6.39 2.87
N CYS A 211 1.47 6.78 3.99
CA CYS A 211 0.83 5.91 4.98
C CYS A 211 -0.70 5.96 4.91
N THR A 212 -1.23 6.59 3.87
CA THR A 212 -2.64 6.50 3.48
C THR A 212 -2.77 5.45 2.37
N ALA A 213 -3.82 4.62 2.43
CA ALA A 213 -4.07 3.55 1.45
C ALA A 213 -4.18 4.04 -0.02
N ALA A 214 -4.16 5.36 -0.26
CA ALA A 214 -4.25 6.00 -1.55
C ALA A 214 -2.88 6.34 -2.20
N SER A 215 -1.75 5.99 -1.58
CA SER A 215 -0.41 6.39 -2.05
C SER A 215 0.32 5.39 -2.96
N TRP A 216 -0.31 4.26 -3.29
CA TRP A 216 0.13 3.43 -4.41
C TRP A 216 -0.09 4.21 -5.71
N PRO A 217 0.77 4.07 -6.76
CA PRO A 217 0.77 4.95 -7.93
C PRO A 217 -0.43 4.70 -8.84
N THR A 218 -1.60 5.11 -8.39
CA THR A 218 -2.76 5.55 -9.16
C THR A 218 -3.54 6.46 -8.20
N TRP A 219 -4.18 7.52 -8.70
CA TRP A 219 -5.08 8.42 -7.94
C TRP A 219 -4.42 9.59 -7.17
N ARG A 220 -3.93 10.59 -7.94
CA ARG A 220 -3.77 11.97 -7.44
C ARG A 220 -5.12 12.57 -7.05
N TRP A 221 -5.29 13.00 -5.80
CA TRP A 221 -6.38 13.88 -5.40
C TRP A 221 -5.98 15.35 -5.57
N ILE A 222 -6.87 16.13 -6.19
CA ILE A 222 -6.82 17.59 -6.26
C ILE A 222 -7.45 18.11 -4.96
N CYS A 223 -6.66 18.75 -4.11
CA CYS A 223 -7.18 19.56 -3.00
C CYS A 223 -7.62 20.93 -3.53
N ALA A 224 -8.88 21.31 -3.28
CA ALA A 224 -9.34 22.70 -3.38
C ALA A 224 -9.72 23.19 -1.97
N PRO A 225 -9.39 24.44 -1.58
CA PRO A 225 -9.64 24.95 -0.23
C PRO A 225 -11.12 25.31 -0.04
N ALA A 226 -11.69 24.89 1.09
CA ALA A 226 -13.04 25.26 1.49
C ALA A 226 -13.11 26.72 1.98
N LYS A 227 -13.91 27.56 1.31
CA LYS A 227 -14.48 28.78 1.92
C LYS A 227 -15.88 28.45 2.43
N SER A 228 -16.16 28.80 3.67
CA SER A 228 -17.45 28.67 4.33
C SER A 228 -18.46 29.71 3.82
N PRO A 229 -19.75 29.36 3.73
CA PRO A 229 -20.82 30.33 3.90
C PRO A 229 -21.75 29.98 5.06
N SER A 230 -22.23 31.06 5.67
CA SER A 230 -23.14 31.17 6.82
C SER A 230 -24.48 30.43 6.66
N ILE A 231 -24.97 29.91 7.79
CA ILE A 231 -26.27 29.22 7.95
C ILE A 231 -27.37 30.26 8.20
N THR A 232 -28.39 30.32 7.32
CA THR A 232 -29.74 30.81 7.68
C THR A 232 -30.85 30.08 6.92
N SER A 233 -31.88 29.67 7.69
CA SER A 233 -33.26 29.26 7.35
C SER A 233 -33.56 28.05 6.43
N SER A 234 -34.18 27.02 7.05
CA SER A 234 -35.15 25.98 6.59
C SER A 234 -34.96 25.24 5.23
N PRO A 235 -35.07 23.90 5.17
CA PRO A 235 -34.64 23.12 4.01
C PRO A 235 -35.72 23.04 2.91
N PRO A 236 -35.39 23.26 1.62
CA PRO A 236 -36.21 22.75 0.54
C PRO A 236 -35.76 21.32 0.19
N THR A 237 -36.72 20.42 -0.03
CA THR A 237 -36.49 19.10 -0.60
C THR A 237 -35.90 19.23 -2.01
N MET A 238 -34.62 18.83 -2.18
CA MET A 238 -33.96 18.79 -3.50
C MET A 238 -33.92 17.37 -4.07
N SER A 239 -34.32 17.24 -5.34
CA SER A 239 -34.24 16.03 -6.16
C SER A 239 -32.83 15.85 -6.76
N VAL A 240 -32.44 14.59 -6.99
CA VAL A 240 -31.15 14.15 -7.58
C VAL A 240 -30.83 14.85 -8.91
N LYS A 241 -31.85 15.26 -9.70
CA LYS A 241 -31.64 16.00 -10.95
C LYS A 241 -31.09 17.42 -10.76
N SER A 242 -31.29 18.03 -9.60
CA SER A 242 -30.82 19.39 -9.32
C SER A 242 -29.33 19.43 -8.93
N LEU A 243 -28.78 18.33 -8.40
CA LEU A 243 -27.34 18.21 -8.13
C LEU A 243 -26.52 18.15 -9.43
N THR A 244 -27.05 17.53 -10.48
CA THR A 244 -26.35 17.41 -11.77
C THR A 244 -26.16 18.76 -12.47
N ARG A 245 -27.10 19.70 -12.32
CA ARG A 245 -26.96 21.07 -12.86
C ARG A 245 -25.94 21.91 -12.09
N LEU A 246 -25.80 21.72 -10.77
CA LEU A 246 -24.82 22.45 -9.97
C LEU A 246 -23.38 22.05 -10.34
N VAL A 247 -23.17 20.76 -10.65
CA VAL A 247 -21.87 20.22 -11.09
C VAL A 247 -21.50 20.68 -12.51
N LEU A 248 -22.49 20.91 -13.39
CA LEU A 248 -22.27 21.42 -14.75
C LEU A 248 -22.00 22.94 -14.77
N ALA A 249 -22.63 23.73 -13.90
CA ALA A 249 -22.37 25.17 -13.79
C ALA A 249 -20.94 25.47 -13.29
N ALA A 250 -20.36 24.61 -12.45
CA ALA A 250 -18.98 24.74 -11.98
C ALA A 250 -17.92 24.47 -13.06
N ARG A 251 -18.29 23.90 -14.22
CA ARG A 251 -17.38 23.68 -15.36
C ARG A 251 -17.27 24.88 -16.30
N SER A 252 -18.23 25.82 -16.31
CA SER A 252 -18.22 26.92 -17.29
C SER A 252 -17.48 28.19 -16.82
N THR A 253 -17.13 28.31 -15.54
CA THR A 253 -16.43 29.48 -14.98
C THR A 253 -14.90 29.32 -14.91
N ALA A 254 -14.35 28.15 -15.28
CA ALA A 254 -12.91 27.90 -15.27
C ALA A 254 -12.14 28.42 -16.51
N ALA A 255 -12.81 29.15 -17.42
CA ALA A 255 -12.19 29.68 -18.64
C ALA A 255 -11.75 31.16 -18.56
N CYS A 256 -11.88 31.85 -17.43
CA CYS A 256 -11.71 33.31 -17.39
C CYS A 256 -10.57 33.86 -16.50
N CYS A 257 -9.65 33.03 -15.98
CA CYS A 257 -8.49 33.52 -15.23
C CYS A 257 -7.19 32.89 -15.73
N ARG A 258 -6.74 33.33 -16.90
CA ARG A 258 -5.32 33.46 -17.24
C ARG A 258 -5.08 34.91 -17.63
N GLY A 259 -4.36 35.61 -16.78
CA GLY A 259 -3.94 37.00 -16.87
C GLY A 259 -3.09 37.28 -15.65
#